data_AF-A0A7U4STV7-F1
#
_entry.id   AF-A0A7U4STV7-F1
#
_cell.length_a   1.000
_cell.length_b   1.000
_cell.length_c   1.000
_cell.angle_alpha   90.00
_cell.angle_beta   90.00
_cell.angle_gamma   90.00
#
_symmetry.space_group_name_H-M   'P 1'
#
loop_
_entity.id
_entity.type
_entity.pdbx_description
1 polymer ?
#
loop_
_entity_poly.entity_id
_entity_poly.type
_entity_poly.pdbx_seq_one_letter_code
_entity_poly.pdbx_strand_id
1 'polypeptide(L)'
;MQVTAACHERRGARARQVFDEQRDLLPFQREQIQRWQVEATTPEQREMLAHLTARADQLSALQGEILALVDELSQGTIDRIMDISDAELAAAVLSGRLDLPKR
;
A
#
# COMPACT_ATOMS: atom_id res chain seq x y z
N MET A 1 13.14 -15.13 -16.29
CA MET A 1 12.27 -15.27 -15.09
C MET A 1 12.75 -14.39 -13.94
N GLN A 2 14.05 -14.41 -13.58
CA GLN A 2 14.63 -13.55 -12.51
C GLN A 2 14.46 -12.03 -12.73
N VAL A 3 14.55 -11.55 -13.98
CA VAL A 3 14.41 -10.11 -14.28
C VAL A 3 13.01 -9.59 -13.99
N THR A 4 11.96 -10.40 -14.19
CA THR A 4 10.57 -10.00 -13.97
C THR A 4 10.27 -9.88 -12.47
N ALA A 5 10.73 -10.83 -11.67
CA ALA A 5 10.62 -10.82 -10.20
C ALA A 5 11.28 -9.56 -9.59
N ALA A 6 12.54 -9.29 -9.96
CA ALA A 6 13.28 -8.10 -9.53
C ALA A 6 12.66 -6.77 -10.01
N CYS A 7 11.77 -6.81 -11.02
CA CYS A 7 11.05 -5.65 -11.53
C CYS A 7 9.72 -5.44 -10.80
N HIS A 8 9.11 -6.50 -10.26
CA HIS A 8 7.92 -6.41 -9.40
C HIS A 8 8.29 -5.99 -7.97
N GLU A 9 9.36 -6.54 -7.40
CA GLU A 9 9.89 -6.14 -6.09
C GLU A 9 10.25 -4.66 -6.05
N ARG A 10 10.98 -4.16 -7.06
CA ARG A 10 11.31 -2.72 -7.17
C ARG A 10 10.08 -1.82 -7.28
N ARG A 11 9.03 -2.29 -7.97
CA ARG A 11 7.77 -1.53 -8.10
C ARG A 11 7.02 -1.48 -6.77
N GLY A 12 6.96 -2.59 -6.03
CA GLY A 12 6.40 -2.65 -4.68
C GLY A 12 7.15 -1.76 -3.69
N ALA A 13 8.49 -1.83 -3.67
CA ALA A 13 9.33 -0.99 -2.82
C ALA A 13 9.15 0.51 -3.10
N ARG A 14 9.09 0.89 -4.38
CA ARG A 14 8.80 2.28 -4.78
C ARG A 14 7.40 2.72 -4.36
N ALA A 15 6.39 1.86 -4.51
CA ALA A 15 5.03 2.17 -4.06
C ALA A 15 5.01 2.39 -2.54
N ARG A 16 5.59 1.48 -1.75
CA ARG A 16 5.70 1.62 -0.30
C ARG A 16 6.35 2.96 0.08
N GLN A 17 7.51 3.27 -0.51
CA GLN A 17 8.20 4.53 -0.24
C GLN A 17 7.30 5.76 -0.46
N VAL A 18 6.62 5.84 -1.62
CA VAL A 18 5.75 6.99 -1.93
C VAL A 18 4.61 7.12 -0.93
N PHE A 19 3.95 6.01 -0.57
CA PHE A 19 2.81 6.06 0.33
C PHE A 19 3.20 6.27 1.80
N ASP A 20 4.38 5.81 2.22
CA ASP A 20 4.94 6.15 3.53
C ASP A 20 5.29 7.64 3.60
N GLU A 21 5.99 8.19 2.60
CA GLU A 21 6.32 9.62 2.54
C GLU A 21 5.05 10.48 2.56
N GLN A 22 3.98 10.07 1.86
CA GLN A 22 2.70 10.78 1.91
C GLN A 22 2.02 10.67 3.28
N ARG A 23 2.10 9.51 3.92
CA ARG A 23 1.52 9.28 5.25
C ARG A 23 2.21 10.15 6.30
N ASP A 24 3.51 10.35 6.19
CA ASP A 24 4.28 11.22 7.08
C ASP A 24 3.83 12.70 7.01
N LEU A 25 3.19 13.11 5.91
CA LEU A 25 2.63 14.46 5.77
C LEU A 25 1.24 14.61 6.38
N LEU A 26 0.50 13.52 6.62
CA LEU A 26 -0.88 13.58 7.12
C LEU A 26 -1.01 14.27 8.48
N PRO A 27 -0.13 14.06 9.48
CA PRO A 27 -0.22 14.76 10.75
C PRO A 27 -0.14 16.28 10.59
N PHE A 28 0.76 16.77 9.74
CA PHE A 28 0.87 18.19 9.44
C PHE A 28 -0.39 18.73 8.78
N GLN A 29 -0.94 18.01 7.80
CA GLN A 29 -2.19 18.40 7.14
C GLN A 29 -3.37 18.46 8.13
N ARG A 30 -3.48 17.49 9.04
CA ARG A 30 -4.50 17.48 10.10
C ARG A 30 -4.36 18.67 11.03
N GLU A 31 -3.14 18.98 11.44
CA GLU A 31 -2.87 20.13 12.29
C GLU A 31 -3.27 21.45 11.60
N GLN A 32 -2.95 21.62 10.31
CA GLN A 32 -3.36 22.81 9.57
C GLN A 32 -4.88 22.93 9.45
N ILE A 33 -5.58 21.84 9.15
CA ILE A 33 -7.05 21.83 9.09
C ILE A 33 -7.65 22.22 10.46
N GLN A 34 -7.10 21.72 11.56
CA GLN A 34 -7.54 22.09 12.92
C GLN A 34 -7.33 23.58 13.20
N ARG A 35 -6.19 24.15 12.83
CA ARG A 35 -5.93 25.59 12.97
C ARG A 35 -6.95 26.41 12.19
N TRP A 36 -7.22 26.05 10.93
CA TRP A 36 -8.23 26.74 10.12
C TRP A 36 -9.65 26.59 10.69
N GLN A 37 -9.98 25.47 11.32
CA GLN A 37 -11.28 25.31 12.00
C GLN A 37 -11.45 26.30 13.16
N VAL A 38 -10.38 26.59 13.90
CA VAL A 38 -10.40 27.61 14.97
C VAL A 38 -10.59 29.01 14.40
N GLU A 39 -10.01 29.30 13.24
CA GLU A 39 -10.07 30.61 12.58
C GLU A 39 -11.35 30.83 11.75
N ALA A 40 -12.14 29.79 11.50
CA ALA A 40 -13.31 29.87 10.63
C ALA A 40 -14.45 30.69 11.24
N THR A 41 -14.80 31.81 10.59
CA THR A 41 -15.80 32.77 11.08
C THR A 41 -17.16 32.58 10.44
N THR A 42 -17.24 32.12 9.18
CA THR A 42 -18.51 31.97 8.45
C THR A 42 -19.02 30.52 8.41
N PRO A 43 -20.34 30.30 8.26
CA PRO A 43 -20.90 28.96 8.04
C PRO A 43 -20.29 28.23 6.84
N GLU A 44 -20.07 28.94 5.73
CA GLU A 44 -19.53 28.37 4.49
C GLU A 44 -18.07 27.92 4.67
N GLN A 45 -17.27 28.68 5.43
CA GLN A 45 -15.91 28.28 5.79
C GLN A 45 -15.92 27.00 6.63
N ARG A 46 -16.83 26.90 7.60
CA ARG A 46 -16.97 25.71 8.45
C ARG A 46 -17.40 24.48 7.66
N GLU A 47 -18.35 24.63 6.74
CA GLU A 47 -18.80 23.55 5.85
C GLU A 47 -17.67 23.07 4.93
N MET A 48 -16.95 24.00 4.30
CA MET A 48 -15.77 23.68 3.49
C MET A 48 -14.72 22.89 4.28
N LEU A 49 -14.42 23.31 5.51
CA LEU A 49 -13.45 22.63 6.38
C LEU A 49 -13.94 21.27 6.86
N ALA A 50 -15.25 21.09 7.08
CA ALA A 50 -15.83 19.78 7.38
C ALA A 50 -15.66 18.82 6.19
N HIS A 51 -15.93 19.28 4.96
CA HIS A 51 -15.67 18.50 3.76
C HIS A 51 -14.18 18.17 3.56
N LEU A 52 -13.30 19.13 3.81
CA LEU A 52 -11.85 18.92 3.72
C LEU A 52 -11.38 17.88 4.74
N THR A 53 -11.90 17.93 5.96
CA THR A 53 -11.60 16.96 7.02
C THR A 53 -12.02 15.55 6.59
N ALA A 54 -13.25 15.38 6.12
CA ALA A 54 -13.75 14.09 5.65
C ALA A 54 -12.92 13.52 4.49
N ARG A 55 -12.46 14.36 3.56
CA ARG A 55 -11.58 13.94 2.46
C ARG A 55 -10.19 13.55 2.94
N ALA A 56 -9.63 14.26 3.92
CA ALA A 56 -8.36 13.89 4.52
C ALA A 56 -8.44 12.52 5.24
N ASP A 57 -9.55 12.25 5.92
CA ASP A 57 -9.80 10.94 6.53
C ASP A 57 -9.90 9.81 5.50
N GLN A 58 -10.63 10.03 4.41
CA GLN A 58 -10.72 9.09 3.30
C GLN A 58 -9.36 8.83 2.66
N LEU A 59 -8.57 9.87 2.41
CA LEU A 59 -7.23 9.74 1.84
C LEU A 59 -6.32 8.91 2.75
N SER A 60 -6.36 9.19 4.06
CA SER A 60 -5.59 8.43 5.06
C SER A 60 -5.95 6.95 5.08
N ALA A 61 -7.25 6.63 4.98
CA ALA A 61 -7.71 5.25 4.94
C ALA A 61 -7.23 4.53 3.66
N LEU A 62 -7.42 5.16 2.49
CA LEU A 62 -6.99 4.61 1.20
C LEU A 62 -5.48 4.37 1.13
N GLN A 63 -4.67 5.28 1.69
CA GLN A 63 -3.21 5.08 1.77
C GLN A 63 -2.85 3.88 2.64
N GLY A 64 -3.56 3.67 3.75
CA GLY A 64 -3.41 2.49 4.59
C GLY A 64 -3.75 1.19 3.86
N GLU A 65 -4.86 1.17 3.12
CA GLU A 65 -5.26 0.03 2.29
C GLU A 65 -4.21 -0.29 1.21
N ILE A 66 -3.65 0.74 0.55
CA ILE A 66 -2.60 0.56 -0.46
C ILE A 66 -1.34 -0.03 0.17
N LEU A 67 -0.90 0.49 1.31
CA LEU A 67 0.27 -0.06 2.01
C LEU A 67 0.05 -1.52 2.41
N ALA A 68 -1.14 -1.86 2.93
CA ALA A 68 -1.50 -3.24 3.26
C ALA A 68 -1.46 -4.16 2.02
N LEU A 69 -1.96 -3.70 0.87
CA LEU A 69 -1.87 -4.45 -0.39
C LEU A 69 -0.42 -4.61 -0.85
N VAL A 70 0.43 -3.59 -0.70
CA VAL A 70 1.86 -3.68 -1.03
C VAL A 70 2.56 -4.69 -0.11
N ASP A 71 2.21 -4.73 1.18
CA ASP A 71 2.69 -5.74 2.13
C ASP A 71 2.27 -7.14 1.71
N GLU A 72 0.99 -7.36 1.42
CA GLU A 72 0.45 -8.65 0.97
C GLU A 72 1.13 -9.13 -0.32
N LEU A 73 1.26 -8.26 -1.33
CA LEU A 73 1.90 -8.58 -2.60
C LEU A 73 3.39 -8.91 -2.42
N SER A 74 4.07 -8.25 -1.48
CA SER A 74 5.47 -8.55 -1.16
C SER A 74 5.63 -9.93 -0.50
N GLN A 75 4.72 -10.30 0.41
CA GLN A 75 4.76 -11.61 1.09
C GLN A 75 4.23 -12.76 0.21
N GLY A 76 3.33 -12.46 -0.74
CA GLY A 76 2.46 -13.45 -1.36
C GLY A 76 3.08 -14.26 -2.50
N THR A 77 4.05 -13.73 -3.26
CA THR A 77 4.23 -14.26 -4.63
C THR A 77 5.65 -14.70 -5.01
N ILE A 78 6.71 -14.11 -4.47
CA ILE A 78 8.09 -14.45 -4.87
C ILE A 78 8.86 -15.09 -3.72
N ASP A 79 8.89 -14.45 -2.55
CA ASP A 79 9.66 -14.94 -1.40
C ASP A 79 9.20 -16.33 -0.96
N ARG A 80 7.88 -16.58 -0.96
CA ARG A 80 7.32 -17.89 -0.58
C ARG A 80 7.70 -19.03 -1.54
N ILE A 81 7.95 -18.74 -2.83
CA ILE A 81 8.42 -19.75 -3.80
C ILE A 81 9.94 -19.89 -3.69
N MET A 82 10.66 -18.79 -3.42
CA MET A 82 12.11 -18.77 -3.26
C MET A 82 12.61 -19.41 -1.95
N ASP A 83 11.77 -19.45 -0.92
CA ASP A 83 12.06 -20.13 0.37
C ASP A 83 11.80 -21.64 0.33
N ILE A 84 11.11 -22.14 -0.70
CA ILE A 84 10.91 -23.58 -0.90
C ILE A 84 12.16 -24.12 -1.57
N SER A 85 12.77 -25.17 -0.99
CA SER A 85 13.92 -25.81 -1.62
C SER A 85 13.55 -26.39 -2.99
N ASP A 86 14.49 -26.45 -3.93
CA ASP A 86 14.26 -27.02 -5.27
C ASP A 86 13.60 -28.41 -5.23
N ALA A 87 13.96 -29.22 -4.21
CA ALA A 87 13.40 -30.54 -3.99
C ALA A 87 11.92 -30.51 -3.55
N GLU A 88 11.56 -29.61 -2.63
CA GLU A 88 10.18 -29.42 -2.18
C GLU A 88 9.31 -28.78 -3.27
N LEU A 89 9.89 -27.89 -4.08
CA LEU A 89 9.24 -27.28 -5.23
C LEU A 89 8.94 -28.34 -6.30
N ALA A 90 9.92 -29.18 -6.63
CA ALA A 90 9.75 -30.30 -7.55
C ALA A 90 8.69 -31.29 -7.05
N ALA A 91 8.70 -31.63 -5.75
CA ALA A 91 7.71 -32.51 -5.16
C ALA A 91 6.28 -31.93 -5.26
N ALA A 92 6.12 -30.63 -4.98
CA ALA A 92 4.81 -29.96 -5.05
C ALA A 92 4.26 -29.89 -6.48
N VAL A 93 5.11 -29.70 -7.48
CA VAL A 93 4.73 -29.72 -8.91
C VAL A 93 4.36 -31.14 -9.34
N LEU A 94 5.19 -32.13 -9.02
CA LEU A 94 4.97 -33.53 -9.41
C LEU A 94 3.74 -34.12 -8.73
N SER A 95 3.40 -33.67 -7.51
CA SER A 95 2.21 -34.09 -6.78
C SER A 95 0.95 -33.32 -7.18
N GLY A 96 1.03 -32.36 -8.10
CA GLY A 96 -0.11 -31.51 -8.50
C GLY A 96 -0.59 -30.53 -7.43
N ARG A 97 0.22 -30.29 -6.38
CA ARG A 97 -0.10 -29.31 -5.32
C ARG A 97 0.19 -27.88 -5.78
N LEU A 98 0.99 -27.72 -6.83
CA LEU A 98 1.30 -26.44 -7.46
C LEU A 98 1.18 -26.57 -8.98
N ASP A 99 0.31 -25.76 -9.59
CA ASP A 99 0.22 -25.68 -11.05
C ASP A 99 1.30 -24.76 -11.61
N LEU A 100 2.04 -25.27 -12.59
CA LEU A 100 2.97 -24.44 -13.35
C LEU A 100 2.20 -23.55 -14.33
N PRO A 101 2.58 -22.26 -14.45
CA PRO A 101 1.98 -21.40 -15.47
C PRO A 101 2.25 -22.00 -16.86
N LYS A 102 1.16 -22.16 -17.63
CA LYS A 102 1.23 -22.64 -19.01
C LYS A 102 1.91 -21.55 -19.85
N ARG A 103 2.90 -21.95 -20.64
CA ARG A 103 3.63 -21.05 -21.56
C ARG A 103 2.73 -20.54 -22.68
#